data_AF-A0A9W9GSR3-F1
#
_entry.id   AF-A0A9W9GSR3-F1
#
_cell.length_a   1.000
_cell.length_b   1.000
_cell.length_c   1.000
_cell.angle_alpha   90.00
_cell.angle_beta   90.00
_cell.angle_gamma   90.00
#
_symmetry.space_group_name_H-M   'P 1'
#
loop_
_entity.id
_entity.type
_entity.pdbx_description
1 polymer ?
#
loop_
_entity_poly.entity_id
_entity_poly.type
_entity_poly.pdbx_seq_one_letter_code
_entity_poly.pdbx_strand_id
1 'polypeptide(L)'
;MSLCPSWVWAFDSNVHVAKDRDWFTDNYVSFNSSVEDRSGNRYEVIGVGTVRLRTQKKPGLSGDASRGQIWLTKVLHCPTMPCNIIGKPIIEDYLITPFHYEASLDDIFNSGDPFAYINNYHIDMREHPELAYFKPVFRGDYCWRLCHLVLTPPPEGVHVGPRVFERRKAKEYNIHAELASDEQERLKRVIAGIDTSGPDFLRPEEEEWLKFHDGSEEKFLASRGFEIDVEQDRKDGRAILRDIIAGKKNWTETT
;
A
#
# COMPACT_ATOMS: atom_id res chain seq x y z
N MET A 1 5.18 -16.04 9.73
CA MET A 1 3.74 -15.82 9.48
C MET A 1 3.51 -15.99 8.00
N SER A 2 2.32 -16.44 7.57
CA SER A 2 2.02 -16.65 6.15
C SER A 2 1.54 -15.36 5.51
N LEU A 3 2.09 -14.99 4.34
CA LEU A 3 1.68 -13.81 3.58
C LEU A 3 0.21 -13.89 3.17
N CYS A 4 -0.55 -12.81 3.33
CA CYS A 4 -1.90 -12.70 2.77
C CYS A 4 -1.81 -12.75 1.24
N PRO A 5 -2.38 -13.79 0.58
CA PRO A 5 -2.30 -13.91 -0.87
C PRO A 5 -3.35 -13.08 -1.60
N SER A 6 -4.31 -12.50 -0.87
CA SER A 6 -5.49 -11.90 -1.46
C SER A 6 -5.20 -10.46 -1.88
N TRP A 7 -4.96 -10.26 -3.17
CA TRP A 7 -4.83 -8.95 -3.80
C TRP A 7 -6.10 -8.62 -4.57
N VAL A 8 -6.98 -7.81 -3.97
CA VAL A 8 -8.26 -7.41 -4.56
C VAL A 8 -8.09 -6.15 -5.40
N TRP A 9 -8.64 -6.12 -6.61
CA TRP A 9 -8.78 -4.88 -7.36
C TRP A 9 -10.02 -4.12 -6.87
N ALA A 10 -9.79 -2.96 -6.25
CA ALA A 10 -10.81 -2.03 -5.82
C ALA A 10 -10.62 -0.73 -6.61
N PHE A 11 -11.23 -0.68 -7.80
CA PHE A 11 -11.01 0.40 -8.80
C PHE A 11 -11.36 1.81 -8.29
N ASP A 12 -12.14 1.88 -7.21
CA ASP A 12 -12.60 3.07 -6.53
C ASP A 12 -11.67 3.53 -5.40
N SER A 13 -10.76 2.67 -4.92
CA SER A 13 -9.77 3.04 -3.91
C SER A 13 -8.70 3.94 -4.53
N ASN A 14 -8.32 5.02 -3.83
CA ASN A 14 -7.36 5.99 -4.36
C ASN A 14 -5.88 5.61 -4.12
N VAL A 15 -5.62 4.50 -3.42
CA VAL A 15 -4.28 4.02 -3.07
C VAL A 15 -4.16 2.50 -3.18
N HIS A 16 -2.92 2.00 -3.26
CA HIS A 16 -2.60 0.59 -3.05
C HIS A 16 -2.34 0.31 -1.57
N VAL A 17 -2.73 -0.88 -1.08
CA VAL A 17 -2.50 -1.31 0.30
C VAL A 17 -1.95 -2.73 0.33
N ALA A 18 -0.93 -2.98 1.14
CA ALA A 18 -0.46 -4.31 1.47
C ALA A 18 -0.54 -4.53 2.99
N LYS A 19 -0.97 -5.72 3.38
CA LYS A 19 -1.09 -6.14 4.78
C LYS A 19 0.26 -6.48 5.39
N ASP A 20 1.07 -7.23 4.67
CA ASP A 20 2.27 -7.85 5.24
C ASP A 20 3.55 -7.17 4.74
N ARG A 21 4.47 -6.90 5.67
CA ARG A 21 5.76 -6.25 5.41
C ARG A 21 6.62 -6.99 4.39
N ASP A 22 6.50 -8.31 4.30
CA ASP A 22 7.32 -9.17 3.44
C ASP A 22 6.94 -9.05 1.94
N TRP A 23 5.86 -8.34 1.60
CA TRP A 23 5.54 -7.99 0.21
C TRP A 23 6.45 -6.91 -0.37
N PHE A 24 7.03 -6.08 0.50
CA PHE A 24 7.74 -4.87 0.09
C PHE A 24 9.19 -5.14 -0.33
N THR A 25 9.66 -4.38 -1.31
CA THR A 25 11.06 -4.35 -1.70
C THR A 25 11.92 -3.56 -0.70
N ASP A 26 13.19 -3.37 -1.03
CA ASP A 26 14.20 -2.68 -0.23
C ASP A 26 13.93 -1.18 -0.04
N ASN A 27 13.14 -0.55 -0.92
CA ASN A 27 12.75 0.86 -0.83
C ASN A 27 11.65 1.17 0.20
N TYR A 28 11.36 0.26 1.13
CA TYR A 28 10.36 0.49 2.17
C TYR A 28 10.81 1.60 3.12
N VAL A 29 9.95 2.58 3.35
CA VAL A 29 10.16 3.66 4.31
C VAL A 29 9.01 3.74 5.31
N SER A 30 9.32 4.15 6.53
CA SER A 30 8.29 4.41 7.55
C SER A 30 7.42 5.60 7.13
N PHE A 31 6.11 5.43 7.25
CA PHE A 31 5.12 6.44 6.88
C PHE A 31 3.91 6.22 7.77
N ASN A 32 3.83 6.96 8.88
CA ASN A 32 2.69 6.88 9.79
C ASN A 32 1.53 7.69 9.22
N SER A 33 0.40 7.05 8.94
CA SER A 33 -0.81 7.66 8.38
C SER A 33 -2.00 6.76 8.69
N SER A 34 -3.09 6.94 7.96
CA SER A 34 -4.23 6.05 7.99
C SER A 34 -5.00 6.12 6.70
N VAL A 35 -5.65 5.02 6.36
CA VAL A 35 -6.67 4.96 5.31
C VAL A 35 -8.04 4.73 5.90
N GLU A 36 -9.08 5.16 5.20
CA GLU A 36 -10.46 4.91 5.57
C GLU A 36 -11.17 4.04 4.53
N ASP A 37 -12.04 3.14 5.01
CA ASP A 37 -12.99 2.44 4.14
C ASP A 37 -14.27 3.25 3.91
N ARG A 38 -15.18 2.72 3.09
CA ARG A 38 -16.45 3.40 2.78
C ARG A 38 -17.40 3.55 3.97
N SER A 39 -17.16 2.81 5.05
CA SER A 39 -17.93 2.90 6.29
C SER A 39 -17.30 3.87 7.30
N GLY A 40 -16.18 4.51 6.94
CA GLY A 40 -15.43 5.39 7.82
C GLY A 40 -14.57 4.64 8.85
N ASN A 41 -14.39 3.33 8.70
CA ASN A 41 -13.44 2.62 9.55
C ASN A 41 -12.03 3.01 9.16
N ARG A 42 -11.21 3.34 10.15
CA ARG A 42 -9.84 3.81 9.98
C ARG A 42 -8.86 2.67 10.21
N TYR A 43 -7.91 2.52 9.31
CA TYR A 43 -6.85 1.53 9.39
C TYR A 43 -5.49 2.23 9.37
N GLU A 44 -4.64 1.87 10.33
CA GLU A 44 -3.32 2.48 10.50
C GLU A 44 -2.37 2.09 9.36
N VAL A 45 -1.69 3.08 8.82
CA VAL A 45 -0.61 2.90 7.85
C VAL A 45 0.70 3.13 8.59
N ILE A 46 1.62 2.17 8.52
CA ILE A 46 2.91 2.24 9.22
C ILE A 46 4.11 2.36 8.28
N GLY A 47 3.87 2.34 6.98
CA GLY A 47 4.93 2.43 5.98
C GLY A 47 4.42 2.54 4.56
N VAL A 48 5.35 2.78 3.66
CA VAL A 48 5.11 2.79 2.22
C VAL A 48 6.31 2.23 1.48
N GLY A 49 6.07 1.62 0.34
CA GLY A 49 7.16 1.17 -0.53
C GLY A 49 6.65 0.65 -1.85
N THR A 50 7.50 -0.12 -2.53
CA THR A 50 7.15 -0.81 -3.75
C THR A 50 6.90 -2.29 -3.47
N VAL A 51 5.91 -2.86 -4.14
CA VAL A 51 5.59 -4.29 -4.08
C VAL A 51 5.77 -4.90 -5.46
N ARG A 52 6.48 -6.02 -5.52
CA ARG A 52 6.72 -6.78 -6.75
C ARG A 52 5.92 -8.07 -6.71
N LEU A 53 4.88 -8.17 -7.55
CA LEU A 53 3.98 -9.32 -7.61
C LEU A 53 4.33 -10.20 -8.80
N ARG A 54 4.55 -11.49 -8.53
CA ARG A 54 4.69 -12.51 -9.57
C ARG A 54 3.32 -13.06 -9.91
N THR A 55 2.93 -12.97 -11.16
CA THR A 55 1.55 -13.14 -11.61
C THR A 55 1.44 -14.22 -12.66
N GLN A 56 0.24 -14.78 -12.81
CA GLN A 56 -0.10 -15.63 -13.94
C GLN A 56 -0.62 -14.73 -15.09
N LYS A 57 -0.04 -14.87 -16.28
CA LYS A 57 -0.40 -14.05 -17.44
C LYS A 57 -1.78 -14.36 -17.99
N LYS A 58 -2.10 -15.66 -18.12
CA LYS A 58 -3.39 -16.16 -18.63
C LYS A 58 -3.83 -17.43 -17.91
N PRO A 59 -5.15 -17.69 -17.81
CA PRO A 59 -5.66 -18.98 -17.38
C PRO A 59 -5.11 -20.13 -18.22
N GLY A 60 -4.91 -21.29 -17.61
CA GLY A 60 -4.54 -22.53 -18.32
C GLY A 60 -3.09 -22.61 -18.81
N LEU A 61 -2.36 -21.49 -18.86
CA LEU A 61 -0.93 -21.51 -19.17
C LEU A 61 -0.11 -22.04 -17.97
N SER A 62 0.91 -22.84 -18.29
CA SER A 62 1.84 -23.45 -17.35
C SER A 62 3.29 -23.17 -17.76
N GLY A 63 4.24 -23.36 -16.84
CA GLY A 63 5.67 -23.17 -17.11
C GLY A 63 6.10 -21.70 -17.12
N ASP A 64 7.33 -21.42 -17.54
CA ASP A 64 7.90 -20.06 -17.44
C ASP A 64 7.18 -19.04 -18.32
N ALA A 65 6.67 -19.46 -19.47
CA ALA A 65 5.90 -18.59 -20.37
C ALA A 65 4.57 -18.11 -19.75
N SER A 66 4.04 -18.79 -18.73
CA SER A 66 2.81 -18.39 -18.04
C SER A 66 3.04 -17.35 -16.94
N ARG A 67 4.31 -17.06 -16.62
CA ARG A 67 4.70 -16.19 -15.51
C ARG A 67 4.86 -14.75 -16.02
N GLY A 68 4.23 -13.84 -15.32
CA GLY A 68 4.36 -12.40 -15.50
C GLY A 68 4.79 -11.73 -14.19
N GLN A 69 4.96 -10.43 -14.27
CA GLN A 69 5.32 -9.63 -13.11
C GLN A 69 4.72 -8.24 -13.25
N ILE A 70 4.18 -7.74 -12.14
CA ILE A 70 3.78 -6.33 -12.03
C ILE A 70 4.45 -5.71 -10.80
N TRP A 71 4.69 -4.42 -10.90
CA TRP A 71 5.22 -3.57 -9.85
C TRP A 71 4.12 -2.59 -9.45
N LEU A 72 3.81 -2.54 -8.17
CA LEU A 72 2.95 -1.53 -7.58
C LEU A 72 3.85 -0.57 -6.81
N THR A 73 3.85 0.70 -7.20
CA THR A 73 4.60 1.75 -6.50
C THR A 73 3.69 2.43 -5.47
N LYS A 74 4.29 3.10 -4.47
CA LYS A 74 3.55 3.90 -3.47
C LYS A 74 2.51 3.09 -2.70
N VAL A 75 2.80 1.82 -2.41
CA VAL A 75 1.90 0.91 -1.70
C VAL A 75 1.97 1.18 -0.20
N LEU A 76 0.83 1.42 0.43
CA LEU A 76 0.75 1.65 1.87
C LEU A 76 0.78 0.33 2.63
N HIS A 77 1.56 0.24 3.70
CA HIS A 77 1.62 -0.92 4.59
C HIS A 77 0.61 -0.74 5.72
N CYS A 78 -0.43 -1.58 5.72
CA CYS A 78 -1.55 -1.51 6.65
C CYS A 78 -1.81 -2.89 7.28
N PRO A 79 -1.14 -3.22 8.41
CA PRO A 79 -1.16 -4.56 8.99
C PRO A 79 -2.54 -5.06 9.43
N THR A 80 -3.48 -4.16 9.73
CA THR A 80 -4.83 -4.51 10.20
C THR A 80 -5.85 -4.67 9.08
N MET A 81 -5.49 -4.32 7.83
CA MET A 81 -6.35 -4.52 6.67
C MET A 81 -6.69 -6.01 6.48
N PRO A 82 -7.93 -6.38 6.10
CA PRO A 82 -8.31 -7.78 5.91
C PRO A 82 -7.59 -8.43 4.72
N CYS A 83 -7.22 -7.67 3.69
CA CYS A 83 -6.52 -8.15 2.50
C CYS A 83 -5.60 -7.07 1.90
N ASN A 84 -4.85 -7.43 0.86
CA ASN A 84 -4.16 -6.43 0.04
C ASN A 84 -5.13 -5.83 -0.98
N ILE A 85 -4.92 -4.56 -1.32
CA ILE A 85 -5.77 -3.77 -2.21
C ILE A 85 -4.94 -3.20 -3.35
N ILE A 86 -5.40 -3.40 -4.57
CA ILE A 86 -4.94 -2.72 -5.77
C ILE A 86 -5.97 -1.63 -6.07
N GLY A 87 -5.65 -0.39 -5.71
CA GLY A 87 -6.49 0.76 -6.05
C GLY A 87 -6.35 1.22 -7.51
N LYS A 88 -7.04 2.33 -7.79
CA LYS A 88 -7.04 3.05 -9.06
C LYS A 88 -5.65 3.41 -9.61
N PRO A 89 -4.62 3.77 -8.81
CA PRO A 89 -3.32 4.17 -9.37
C PRO A 89 -2.66 3.15 -10.29
N ILE A 90 -3.11 1.88 -10.29
CA ILE A 90 -2.62 0.87 -11.25
C ILE A 90 -2.78 1.30 -12.71
N ILE A 91 -3.78 2.13 -13.03
CA ILE A 91 -4.03 2.61 -14.40
C ILE A 91 -3.01 3.66 -14.86
N GLU A 92 -2.19 4.19 -13.95
CA GLU A 92 -1.10 5.11 -14.29
C GLU A 92 0.08 4.35 -14.93
N ASP A 93 0.31 3.11 -14.50
CA ASP A 93 1.46 2.29 -14.93
C ASP A 93 1.08 1.20 -15.94
N TYR A 94 -0.19 0.77 -15.95
CA TYR A 94 -0.66 -0.36 -16.75
C TYR A 94 -1.96 -0.07 -17.49
N LEU A 95 -2.10 -0.71 -18.66
CA LEU A 95 -3.36 -0.76 -19.37
C LEU A 95 -4.23 -1.90 -18.82
N ILE A 96 -5.43 -1.56 -18.34
CA ILE A 96 -6.41 -2.55 -17.90
C ILE A 96 -7.44 -2.77 -19.00
N THR A 97 -7.46 -3.97 -19.58
CA THR A 97 -8.40 -4.33 -20.65
C THR A 97 -9.44 -5.32 -20.13
N PRO A 98 -10.75 -5.01 -20.19
CA PRO A 98 -11.79 -5.97 -19.82
C PRO A 98 -11.75 -7.20 -20.75
N PHE A 99 -12.04 -8.38 -20.20
CA PHE A 99 -12.00 -9.65 -20.96
C PHE A 99 -13.04 -9.70 -22.09
N HIS A 100 -14.22 -9.14 -21.85
CA HIS A 100 -15.29 -9.07 -22.83
C HIS A 100 -15.95 -7.70 -22.83
N TYR A 101 -15.75 -6.94 -23.91
CA TYR A 101 -16.43 -5.66 -24.11
C TYR A 101 -17.93 -5.84 -24.45
N GLU A 102 -18.31 -7.02 -24.96
CA GLU A 102 -19.67 -7.31 -25.45
C GLU A 102 -20.43 -8.34 -24.61
N ALA A 103 -19.78 -9.00 -23.65
CA ALA A 103 -20.47 -9.97 -22.79
C ALA A 103 -21.22 -9.25 -21.67
N SER A 104 -22.37 -9.81 -21.27
CA SER A 104 -23.06 -9.32 -20.09
C SER A 104 -22.19 -9.54 -18.84
N LEU A 105 -22.37 -8.72 -17.80
CA LEU A 105 -21.69 -8.95 -16.52
C LEU A 105 -21.97 -10.37 -16.01
N ASP A 106 -23.19 -10.85 -16.16
CA ASP A 106 -23.57 -12.20 -15.73
C ASP A 106 -22.77 -13.31 -16.45
N ASP A 107 -22.47 -13.14 -17.74
CA ASP A 107 -21.66 -14.11 -18.49
C ASP A 107 -20.23 -14.19 -17.94
N ILE A 108 -19.59 -13.04 -17.70
CA ILE A 108 -18.22 -12.97 -17.15
C ILE A 108 -18.14 -13.63 -15.77
N PHE A 109 -19.16 -13.41 -14.96
CA PHE A 109 -19.21 -13.89 -13.58
C PHE A 109 -19.64 -15.36 -13.43
N ASN A 110 -20.24 -15.93 -14.46
CA ASN A 110 -20.63 -17.34 -14.50
C ASN A 110 -19.62 -18.22 -15.26
N SER A 111 -18.90 -17.68 -16.25
CA SER A 111 -17.90 -18.44 -17.02
C SER A 111 -16.67 -18.81 -16.16
N GLY A 112 -16.31 -17.92 -15.23
CA GLY A 112 -15.09 -18.03 -14.43
C GLY A 112 -13.82 -17.74 -15.23
N ASP A 113 -13.99 -17.07 -16.36
CA ASP A 113 -12.94 -16.43 -17.13
C ASP A 113 -12.34 -15.23 -16.37
N PRO A 114 -11.25 -14.65 -16.87
CA PRO A 114 -10.75 -13.38 -16.38
C PRO A 114 -11.81 -12.29 -16.45
N PHE A 115 -11.81 -11.40 -15.47
CA PHE A 115 -12.59 -10.16 -15.50
C PHE A 115 -11.88 -9.11 -16.37
N ALA A 116 -10.58 -8.96 -16.17
CA ALA A 116 -9.75 -8.03 -16.93
C ALA A 116 -8.29 -8.52 -16.97
N TYR A 117 -7.56 -8.09 -18.00
CA TYR A 117 -6.11 -8.27 -18.12
C TYR A 117 -5.36 -6.99 -17.76
N ILE A 118 -4.13 -7.16 -17.29
CA ILE A 118 -3.16 -6.11 -17.03
C ILE A 118 -2.08 -6.22 -18.09
N ASN A 119 -1.88 -5.14 -18.85
CA ASN A 119 -0.95 -5.07 -19.97
C ASN A 119 0.04 -3.93 -19.80
N ASN A 120 1.21 -4.04 -20.43
CA ASN A 120 2.23 -2.99 -20.41
C ASN A 120 1.87 -1.83 -21.35
N TYR A 121 1.86 -0.59 -20.85
CA TYR A 121 1.56 0.62 -21.63
C TYR A 121 2.62 0.94 -22.71
N HIS A 122 3.85 0.44 -22.55
CA HIS A 122 5.02 0.87 -23.34
C HIS A 122 5.34 0.01 -24.57
N ILE A 123 4.52 -1.00 -24.88
CA ILE A 123 4.72 -1.88 -26.04
C ILE A 123 3.69 -1.49 -27.10
N ASP A 124 4.05 -1.55 -28.39
CA ASP A 124 3.16 -1.20 -29.50
C ASP A 124 1.79 -1.90 -29.36
N MET A 125 0.69 -1.19 -29.70
CA MET A 125 -0.70 -1.60 -29.45
C MET A 125 -1.07 -2.98 -30.01
N ARG A 126 -0.28 -3.49 -30.95
CA ARG A 126 -0.49 -4.79 -31.60
C ARG A 126 0.09 -5.97 -30.82
N GLU A 127 0.96 -5.74 -29.83
CA GLU A 127 1.71 -6.81 -29.16
C GLU A 127 1.72 -6.71 -27.63
N HIS A 128 0.87 -5.88 -27.01
CA HIS A 128 0.80 -5.75 -25.54
C HIS A 128 0.71 -7.13 -24.86
N PRO A 129 1.80 -7.67 -24.29
CA PRO A 129 1.77 -9.00 -23.71
C PRO A 129 1.06 -8.92 -22.37
N GLU A 130 0.12 -9.83 -22.15
CA GLU A 130 -0.58 -9.90 -20.87
C GLU A 130 0.43 -10.20 -19.76
N LEU A 131 0.46 -9.34 -18.75
CA LEU A 131 1.34 -9.48 -17.59
C LEU A 131 0.61 -10.22 -16.47
N ALA A 132 -0.69 -10.00 -16.35
CA ALA A 132 -1.52 -10.60 -15.33
C ALA A 132 -3.00 -10.52 -15.70
N TYR A 133 -3.84 -11.13 -14.89
CA TYR A 133 -5.28 -10.96 -14.99
C TYR A 133 -5.95 -10.96 -13.62
N PHE A 134 -7.09 -10.28 -13.59
CA PHE A 134 -8.04 -10.30 -12.50
C PHE A 134 -9.07 -11.39 -12.73
N LYS A 135 -9.42 -12.12 -11.68
CA LYS A 135 -10.45 -13.15 -11.72
C LYS A 135 -11.49 -12.91 -10.62
N PRO A 136 -12.79 -13.09 -10.90
CA PRO A 136 -13.82 -13.05 -9.86
C PRO A 136 -13.53 -14.07 -8.74
N VAL A 137 -13.65 -13.65 -7.48
CA VAL A 137 -13.42 -14.52 -6.31
C VAL A 137 -14.51 -15.59 -6.20
N PHE A 138 -15.74 -15.21 -6.53
CA PHE A 138 -16.92 -16.07 -6.51
C PHE A 138 -17.52 -16.15 -7.92
N ARG A 139 -18.36 -17.16 -8.15
CA ARG A 139 -19.24 -17.24 -9.33
C ARG A 139 -20.69 -16.98 -8.92
N GLY A 140 -21.47 -16.39 -9.82
CA GLY A 140 -22.88 -16.03 -9.63
C GLY A 140 -23.08 -14.63 -9.05
N ASP A 141 -24.29 -14.33 -8.58
CA ASP A 141 -24.69 -12.97 -8.19
C ASP A 141 -23.70 -12.27 -7.23
N TYR A 142 -23.50 -10.96 -7.44
CA TYR A 142 -22.68 -10.04 -6.62
C TYR A 142 -21.15 -10.25 -6.65
N CYS A 143 -20.63 -11.16 -7.47
CA CYS A 143 -19.18 -11.42 -7.50
C CYS A 143 -18.34 -10.36 -8.24
N TRP A 144 -18.97 -9.38 -8.89
CA TRP A 144 -18.30 -8.22 -9.50
C TRP A 144 -17.53 -7.34 -8.53
N ARG A 145 -17.86 -7.42 -7.23
CA ARG A 145 -17.23 -6.59 -6.19
C ARG A 145 -15.86 -7.08 -5.76
N LEU A 146 -15.48 -8.31 -6.10
CA LEU A 146 -14.25 -8.93 -5.65
C LEU A 146 -13.57 -9.64 -6.80
N CYS A 147 -12.66 -8.92 -7.46
CA CYS A 147 -11.78 -9.48 -8.46
C CYS A 147 -10.36 -9.56 -7.89
N HIS A 148 -9.76 -10.74 -7.91
CA HIS A 148 -8.40 -10.95 -7.39
C HIS A 148 -7.38 -11.01 -8.51
N LEU A 149 -6.21 -10.42 -8.25
CA LEU A 149 -5.03 -10.68 -9.03
C LEU A 149 -4.60 -12.15 -8.84
N VAL A 150 -4.35 -12.86 -9.94
CA VAL A 150 -3.86 -14.23 -9.87
C VAL A 150 -2.34 -14.23 -9.77
N LEU A 151 -1.82 -14.55 -8.57
CA LEU A 151 -0.40 -14.73 -8.33
C LEU A 151 0.08 -16.11 -8.83
N THR A 152 1.32 -16.18 -9.30
CA THR A 152 1.98 -17.47 -9.45
C THR A 152 2.28 -18.05 -8.06
N PRO A 153 2.33 -19.39 -7.91
CA PRO A 153 2.80 -19.98 -6.66
C PRO A 153 4.15 -19.39 -6.25
N PRO A 154 4.36 -19.11 -4.96
CA PRO A 154 5.66 -18.70 -4.46
C PRO A 154 6.73 -19.76 -4.82
N PRO A 155 8.01 -19.37 -4.96
CA PRO A 155 9.12 -20.32 -4.92
C PRO A 155 9.06 -21.17 -3.65
N GLU A 156 9.66 -22.35 -3.67
CA GLU A 156 9.75 -23.24 -2.51
C GLU A 156 10.19 -22.45 -1.26
N GLY A 157 9.36 -22.49 -0.20
CA GLY A 157 9.66 -21.90 1.11
C GLY A 157 8.80 -20.70 1.54
N VAL A 158 8.07 -20.03 0.64
CA VAL A 158 7.13 -18.95 1.05
C VAL A 158 5.72 -19.51 1.16
N HIS A 159 5.19 -19.57 2.38
CA HIS A 159 3.82 -20.02 2.62
C HIS A 159 2.84 -18.85 2.54
N VAL A 160 1.91 -18.91 1.59
CA VAL A 160 0.75 -18.01 1.57
C VAL A 160 -0.33 -18.50 2.53
N GLY A 161 -1.00 -17.55 3.19
CA GLY A 161 -2.05 -17.81 4.16
C GLY A 161 -3.33 -18.36 3.54
N PRO A 162 -4.30 -18.77 4.37
CA PRO A 162 -5.59 -19.26 3.90
C PRO A 162 -6.36 -18.18 3.14
N ARG A 163 -7.38 -18.61 2.38
CA ARG A 163 -8.28 -17.68 1.68
C ARG A 163 -9.00 -16.79 2.70
N VAL A 164 -8.94 -15.48 2.49
CA VAL A 164 -9.54 -14.46 3.36
C VAL A 164 -11.07 -14.43 3.22
N PHE A 165 -11.60 -14.71 2.03
CA PHE A 165 -13.00 -14.46 1.70
C PHE A 165 -13.87 -15.72 1.74
N GLU A 166 -14.94 -15.65 2.51
CA GLU A 166 -15.99 -16.66 2.58
C GLU A 166 -17.15 -16.35 1.61
N ARG A 167 -17.50 -17.30 0.74
CA ARG A 167 -18.56 -17.13 -0.26
C ARG A 167 -19.92 -16.70 0.31
N ARG A 168 -20.26 -17.18 1.51
CA ARG A 168 -21.55 -16.86 2.15
C ARG A 168 -21.69 -15.39 2.53
N LYS A 169 -20.56 -14.70 2.75
CA LYS A 169 -20.47 -13.28 3.11
C LYS A 169 -20.13 -12.39 1.91
N ALA A 170 -20.19 -12.92 0.68
CA ALA A 170 -19.77 -12.19 -0.53
C ALA A 170 -20.40 -10.80 -0.66
N LYS A 171 -21.67 -10.64 -0.24
CA LYS A 171 -22.42 -9.39 -0.30
C LYS A 171 -21.99 -8.35 0.74
N GLU A 172 -21.31 -8.79 1.80
CA GLU A 172 -20.89 -7.96 2.94
C GLU A 172 -19.51 -7.34 2.71
N TYR A 173 -18.69 -7.94 1.83
CA TYR A 173 -17.37 -7.38 1.54
C TYR A 173 -17.48 -6.11 0.69
N ASN A 174 -17.03 -5.01 1.28
CA ASN A 174 -16.89 -3.73 0.61
C ASN A 174 -15.44 -3.26 0.78
N ILE A 175 -14.55 -3.81 -0.04
CA ILE A 175 -13.10 -3.59 0.08
C ILE A 175 -12.78 -2.23 -0.52
N HIS A 176 -12.19 -1.35 0.29
CA HIS A 176 -11.87 0.02 -0.08
C HIS A 176 -10.72 0.55 0.76
N ALA A 177 -9.94 1.47 0.20
CA ALA A 177 -9.01 2.31 0.94
C ALA A 177 -8.94 3.72 0.33
N GLU A 178 -9.22 4.73 1.15
CA GLU A 178 -9.03 6.14 0.86
C GLU A 178 -7.89 6.69 1.71
N LEU A 179 -6.88 7.27 1.09
CA LEU A 179 -5.93 8.16 1.75
C LEU A 179 -6.40 9.61 1.56
N ALA A 180 -6.52 10.36 2.66
CA ALA A 180 -6.93 11.76 2.62
C ALA A 180 -5.97 12.61 1.75
N SER A 181 -6.49 13.67 1.12
CA SER A 181 -5.76 14.45 0.11
C SER A 181 -4.49 15.13 0.66
N ASP A 182 -4.54 15.61 1.90
CA ASP A 182 -3.38 16.16 2.63
C ASP A 182 -2.31 15.10 2.87
N GLU A 183 -2.73 13.88 3.22
CA GLU A 183 -1.84 12.73 3.40
C GLU A 183 -1.27 12.21 2.08
N GLN A 184 -1.99 12.33 0.97
CA GLN A 184 -1.44 12.05 -0.38
C GLN A 184 -0.32 13.01 -0.74
N GLU A 185 -0.47 14.30 -0.43
CA GLU A 185 0.60 15.29 -0.66
C GLU A 185 1.81 15.03 0.24
N ARG A 186 1.57 14.66 1.51
CA ARG A 186 2.67 14.25 2.41
C ARG A 186 3.37 13.00 1.89
N LEU A 187 2.61 12.02 1.40
CA LEU A 187 3.15 10.81 0.81
C LEU A 187 4.05 11.12 -0.40
N LYS A 188 3.64 12.04 -1.28
CA LYS A 188 4.47 12.49 -2.42
C LYS A 188 5.80 13.07 -1.94
N ARG A 189 5.79 13.88 -0.87
CA ARG A 189 7.02 14.45 -0.28
C ARG A 189 7.93 13.38 0.33
N VAL A 190 7.36 12.40 1.03
CA VAL A 190 8.10 11.27 1.62
C VAL A 190 8.79 10.46 0.53
N ILE A 191 8.05 10.09 -0.53
CA ILE A 191 8.59 9.30 -1.66
C ILE A 191 9.65 10.09 -2.43
N ALA A 192 9.49 11.40 -2.57
CA ALA A 192 10.50 12.27 -3.18
C ALA A 192 11.77 12.44 -2.33
N GLY A 193 11.83 11.83 -1.14
CA GLY A 193 12.95 11.98 -0.21
C GLY A 193 13.03 13.36 0.44
N ILE A 194 11.96 14.17 0.32
CA ILE A 194 11.87 15.52 0.87
C ILE A 194 11.44 15.46 2.35
N ASP A 195 10.66 14.45 2.72
CA ASP A 195 10.06 14.30 4.05
C ASP A 195 10.21 12.84 4.54
N THR A 196 11.45 12.40 4.80
CA THR A 196 11.77 11.00 5.16
C THR A 196 11.44 10.63 6.60
N SER A 197 10.86 11.55 7.37
CA SER A 197 10.55 11.34 8.77
C SER A 197 9.25 12.05 9.11
N GLY A 198 8.16 11.28 9.15
CA GLY A 198 6.94 11.74 9.78
C GLY A 198 7.21 12.36 11.16
N PRO A 199 6.31 13.22 11.67
CA PRO A 199 6.49 13.93 12.94
C PRO A 199 6.59 13.02 14.18
N ASP A 200 6.49 11.71 14.02
CA ASP A 200 6.27 10.76 15.12
C ASP A 200 7.54 10.09 15.64
N PHE A 201 8.66 10.13 14.90
CA PHE A 201 9.91 9.46 15.32
C PHE A 201 11.14 10.31 15.06
N LEU A 202 12.15 10.13 15.91
CA LEU A 202 13.47 10.70 15.73
C LEU A 202 14.22 10.00 14.59
N ARG A 203 14.84 10.79 13.72
CA ARG A 203 15.82 10.32 12.74
C ARG A 203 17.13 9.93 13.44
N PRO A 204 17.94 9.01 12.88
CA PRO A 204 19.28 8.72 13.42
C PRO A 204 20.15 9.98 13.59
N GLU A 205 20.05 10.91 12.63
CA GLU A 205 20.74 12.21 12.67
C GLU A 205 20.24 13.10 13.83
N GLU A 206 18.94 13.06 14.11
CA GLU A 206 18.33 13.78 15.24
C GLU A 206 18.74 13.14 16.57
N GLU A 207 18.82 11.80 16.64
CA GLU A 207 19.32 11.09 17.81
C GLU A 207 20.80 11.39 18.09
N GLU A 208 21.64 11.43 17.06
CA GLU A 208 23.05 11.80 17.21
C GLU A 208 23.20 13.25 17.66
N TRP A 209 22.42 14.17 17.05
CA TRP A 209 22.41 15.56 17.47
C TRP A 209 21.95 15.70 18.92
N LEU A 210 20.88 15.01 19.31
CA LEU A 210 20.36 15.00 20.67
C LEU A 210 21.40 14.42 21.62
N LYS A 211 22.03 13.28 21.33
CA LYS A 211 23.09 12.69 22.16
C LYS A 211 24.23 13.68 22.42
N PHE A 212 24.57 14.50 21.43
CA PHE A 212 25.63 15.48 21.55
C PHE A 212 25.23 16.73 22.36
N HIS A 213 23.98 17.22 22.21
CA HIS A 213 23.57 18.51 22.79
C HIS A 213 22.72 18.37 24.06
N ASP A 214 21.68 17.53 24.04
CA ASP A 214 20.66 17.42 25.10
C ASP A 214 20.64 16.02 25.78
N GLY A 215 21.40 15.07 25.26
CA GLY A 215 21.52 13.68 25.71
C GLY A 215 20.42 12.74 25.19
N SER A 216 19.14 13.14 25.26
CA SER A 216 18.00 12.33 24.81
C SER A 216 16.78 13.19 24.44
N GLU A 217 15.79 12.60 23.75
CA GLU A 217 14.51 13.26 23.42
C GLU A 217 13.82 13.79 24.68
N GLU A 218 13.75 12.96 25.72
CA GLU A 218 13.09 13.27 26.99
C GLU A 218 13.69 14.52 27.63
N LYS A 219 15.02 14.63 27.63
CA LYS A 219 15.72 15.81 28.17
C LYS A 219 15.51 17.05 27.33
N PHE A 220 15.50 16.89 26.00
CA PHE A 220 15.22 17.98 25.07
C PHE A 220 13.80 18.53 25.23
N LEU A 221 12.80 17.65 25.41
CA LEU A 221 11.40 18.02 25.62
C LEU A 221 11.22 18.69 26.99
N ALA A 222 11.76 18.07 28.04
CA ALA A 222 11.69 18.61 29.39
C ALA A 222 12.37 19.99 29.52
N SER A 223 13.49 20.22 28.82
CA SER A 223 14.18 21.52 28.84
C SER A 223 13.39 22.65 28.16
N ARG A 224 12.39 22.29 27.34
CA ARG A 224 11.52 23.23 26.60
C ARG A 224 10.09 23.29 27.14
N GLY A 225 9.85 22.67 28.29
CA GLY A 225 8.54 22.68 28.95
C GLY A 225 7.48 21.80 28.30
N PHE A 226 7.88 20.86 27.43
CA PHE A 226 6.97 19.89 26.82
C PHE A 226 6.76 18.68 27.74
N GLU A 227 5.53 18.18 27.79
CA GLU A 227 5.20 16.97 28.54
C GLU A 227 5.50 15.71 27.71
N ILE A 228 6.35 14.82 28.23
CA ILE A 228 6.80 13.60 27.53
C ILE A 228 5.65 12.62 27.28
N ASP A 229 4.66 12.58 28.18
CA ASP A 229 3.52 11.66 28.08
C ASP A 229 2.42 12.19 27.14
N VAL A 230 2.56 13.42 26.63
CA VAL A 230 1.62 14.03 25.69
C VAL A 230 2.17 13.88 24.28
N GLU A 231 1.56 12.99 23.48
CA GLU A 231 2.03 12.70 22.12
C GLU A 231 2.08 13.95 21.22
N GLN A 232 1.17 14.90 21.42
CA GLN A 232 1.17 16.17 20.70
C GLN A 232 2.41 17.01 21.03
N ASP A 233 2.75 17.14 22.31
CA ASP A 233 3.95 17.85 22.79
C ASP A 233 5.22 17.20 22.27
N ARG A 234 5.26 15.86 22.18
CA ARG A 234 6.39 15.16 21.57
C ARG A 234 6.53 15.50 20.08
N LYS A 235 5.43 15.53 19.33
CA LYS A 235 5.44 15.93 17.90
C LYS A 235 5.91 17.38 17.73
N ASP A 236 5.40 18.28 18.56
CA ASP A 236 5.73 19.71 18.51
C ASP A 236 7.19 19.94 18.90
N GLY A 237 7.69 19.25 19.92
CA GLY A 237 9.09 19.27 20.30
C GLY A 237 10.01 18.72 19.21
N ARG A 238 9.65 17.59 18.57
CA ARG A 238 10.42 17.06 17.42
C ARG A 238 10.41 18.03 16.23
N ALA A 239 9.32 18.75 15.97
CA ALA A 239 9.29 19.79 14.94
C ALA A 239 10.27 20.93 15.27
N ILE A 240 10.35 21.35 16.53
CA ILE A 240 11.31 22.38 16.98
C ILE A 240 12.75 21.88 16.86
N LEU A 241 13.02 20.64 17.25
CA LEU A 241 14.35 20.01 17.09
C LEU A 241 14.82 20.08 15.63
N ARG A 242 13.90 19.81 14.69
CA ARG A 242 14.17 19.86 13.25
C ARG A 242 14.47 21.28 12.77
N ASP A 243 13.74 22.27 13.25
CA ASP A 243 14.01 23.67 12.95
C ASP A 243 15.40 24.11 13.45
N ILE A 244 15.82 23.63 14.62
CA ILE A 244 17.16 23.91 15.20
C ILE A 244 18.25 23.27 14.34
N ILE A 245 18.12 21.98 14.00
CA ILE A 245 19.10 21.25 13.17
C ILE A 245 19.20 21.87 11.78
N ALA A 246 18.08 22.34 11.22
CA ALA A 246 18.05 23.03 9.93
C ALA A 246 18.55 24.49 9.98
N GLY A 247 18.96 24.99 11.15
CA GLY A 247 19.44 26.36 11.35
C GLY A 247 18.34 27.43 11.20
N LYS A 248 17.06 27.04 11.24
CA LYS A 248 15.92 27.95 11.14
C LYS A 248 15.57 28.62 12.47
N LYS A 249 15.99 28.01 13.59
CA LYS A 249 15.85 28.55 14.95
C LYS A 249 17.18 28.45 15.69
N ASN A 250 17.49 29.47 16.49
CA ASN A 250 18.66 29.45 17.37
C ASN A 250 18.42 28.50 18.54
N TRP A 251 19.39 27.62 18.79
CA TRP A 251 19.35 26.66 19.90
C TRP A 251 19.18 27.32 21.28
N THR A 252 19.62 28.58 21.44
CA THR A 252 19.60 29.34 22.71
C THR A 252 18.37 30.24 22.92
N GLU A 253 17.53 30.45 21.90
CA GLU A 253 16.41 31.41 21.98
C GLU A 253 15.08 30.66 22.00
N THR A 254 14.74 30.03 23.12
CA THR A 254 13.36 29.62 23.44
C THR A 254 13.29 29.27 24.93
N THR A 255 13.23 30.30 25.76
CA THR A 255 12.65 30.27 27.11
C THR A 255 11.34 31.03 27.09
#